data_AF-A0A1B6VFH5-F1
#
_entry.id   AF-A0A1B6VFH5-F1
#
_cell.length_a   1.000
_cell.length_b   1.000
_cell.length_c   1.000
_cell.angle_alpha   90.00
_cell.angle_beta   90.00
_cell.angle_gamma   90.00
#
_symmetry.space_group_name_H-M   'P 1'
#
loop_
_entity.id
_entity.type
_entity.pdbx_description
1 polymer ?
#
loop_
_entity_poly.entity_id
_entity_poly.type
_entity_poly.pdbx_seq_one_letter_code
_entity_poly.pdbx_strand_id
1 'polypeptide(L)' 'MEAAGVRPIVFPALTCMKYLEGDDMNVFDVVAGKPKADGTMVNPLWKHMTVKWLEAFQHNIKDEGVAEWLP' A
#
# COMPACT_ATOMS: atom_id res chain seq x y z
N MET A 1 2.61 -19.54 23.40
CA MET A 1 1.23 -19.07 23.66
C MET A 1 0.65 -18.66 22.32
N GLU A 2 -0.08 -19.56 21.66
CA GLU A 2 -0.94 -19.16 20.53
C GLU A 2 -2.17 -18.47 21.13
N ALA A 3 -2.32 -17.17 20.87
CA ALA A 3 -3.52 -16.46 21.25
C ALA A 3 -4.66 -16.96 20.36
N ALA A 4 -5.61 -17.69 20.94
CA ALA A 4 -6.77 -18.24 20.24
C ALA A 4 -7.47 -17.15 19.40
N GLY A 5 -7.46 -17.34 18.07
CA GLY A 5 -8.30 -16.60 17.12
C GLY A 5 -7.75 -15.27 16.56
N VAL A 6 -6.57 -14.80 16.97
CA VAL A 6 -5.98 -13.57 16.40
C VAL A 6 -4.81 -13.92 15.48
N ARG A 7 -4.97 -13.65 14.17
CA ARG A 7 -3.91 -13.78 13.16
C ARG A 7 -3.40 -12.38 12.77
N PRO A 8 -2.16 -12.00 13.15
CA PRO A 8 -1.64 -10.67 12.90
C PRO A 8 -1.23 -10.51 11.43
N ILE A 9 -1.74 -9.49 10.75
CA ILE A 9 -1.26 -9.09 9.42
C ILE A 9 -0.31 -7.91 9.60
N VAL A 10 0.93 -8.05 9.14
CA VAL A 10 1.89 -6.95 9.17
C VAL A 10 1.52 -5.93 8.09
N PHE A 11 1.15 -4.73 8.53
CA PHE A 11 0.91 -3.58 7.66
C PHE A 11 2.12 -2.63 7.75
N PRO A 12 3.06 -2.66 6.79
CA PRO A 12 4.20 -1.75 6.83
C PRO A 12 3.73 -0.29 6.72
N ALA A 13 4.46 0.65 7.31
CA ALA A 13 4.17 2.07 7.13
C ALA A 13 4.67 2.56 5.77
N LEU A 14 3.81 3.25 5.00
CA LEU A 14 4.22 3.96 3.79
C LEU A 14 4.78 5.34 4.18
N THR A 15 6.10 5.47 4.21
CA THR A 15 6.79 6.69 4.69
C THR A 15 6.47 7.94 3.87
N CYS A 16 6.11 7.80 2.60
CA CYS A 16 5.74 8.93 1.74
C CYS A 16 4.24 9.28 1.72
N MET A 17 3.40 8.59 2.51
CA MET A 17 1.94 8.75 2.46
C MET A 17 1.50 10.22 2.54
N LYS A 18 2.06 10.99 3.49
CA LYS A 18 1.74 12.41 3.68
C LYS A 18 2.03 13.29 2.46
N TYR A 19 3.03 12.93 1.66
CA TYR A 19 3.35 13.68 0.45
C TYR A 19 2.38 13.35 -0.69
N LEU A 20 1.93 12.10 -0.77
CA LEU A 20 0.88 11.69 -1.72
C LEU A 20 -0.44 12.41 -1.41
N GLU A 21 -0.83 12.43 -0.14
CA GLU A 21 -2.02 13.15 0.34
C GLU A 21 -1.93 14.65 0.01
N GLY A 22 -0.75 15.26 0.16
CA GLY A 22 -0.52 16.65 -0.21
C GLY A 22 -0.67 16.94 -1.72
N ASP A 23 -0.48 15.93 -2.56
CA ASP A 23 -0.68 15.97 -4.02
C ASP A 23 -2.11 15.54 -4.44
N ASP A 24 -3.03 15.31 -3.49
CA ASP A 24 -4.38 14.74 -3.70
C ASP A 24 -4.34 13.36 -4.41
N MET A 25 -3.31 12.58 -4.10
CA MET A 25 -3.08 11.26 -4.68
C MET A 25 -3.20 10.17 -3.61
N ASN A 26 -3.90 9.08 -3.94
CA ASN A 26 -3.84 7.86 -3.13
C ASN A 26 -2.87 6.82 -3.72
N VAL A 27 -2.62 5.76 -2.95
CA VAL A 27 -1.74 4.65 -3.35
C VAL A 27 -2.12 4.06 -4.71
N PHE A 28 -3.42 3.87 -4.97
CA PHE A 28 -3.90 3.24 -6.20
C PHE A 28 -3.72 4.14 -7.42
N ASP A 29 -3.92 5.46 -7.27
CA ASP A 29 -3.70 6.43 -8.33
C ASP A 29 -2.22 6.47 -8.73
N VAL A 30 -1.32 6.46 -7.75
CA VAL A 30 0.13 6.41 -7.96
C VAL A 30 0.57 5.13 -8.66
N VAL A 31 0.06 3.98 -8.22
CA VAL A 31 0.36 2.67 -8.81
C VAL A 31 -0.17 2.57 -10.25
N ALA A 32 -1.38 3.07 -10.51
CA ALA A 32 -1.96 3.16 -11.85
C ALA A 32 -1.24 4.17 -12.75
N GLY A 33 -0.32 4.97 -12.20
CA GLY A 33 0.43 5.98 -12.94
C GLY A 33 -0.45 7.15 -13.38
N LYS A 34 -1.49 7.49 -12.61
CA LYS A 34 -2.30 8.67 -12.89
C LYS A 34 -1.45 9.94 -12.70
N PRO A 35 -1.61 10.94 -13.56
CA PRO A 35 -1.05 12.26 -13.32
C PRO A 35 -1.79 12.94 -12.16
N LYS A 36 -1.11 13.87 -11.50
CA LYS A 36 -1.70 14.76 -10.50
C LYS A 36 -2.70 15.73 -11.14
N ALA A 37 -3.43 16.48 -10.31
CA ALA A 37 -4.37 17.50 -10.77
C ALA A 37 -3.72 18.57 -11.67
N ASP A 38 -2.43 18.87 -11.46
CA ASP A 38 -1.64 19.81 -12.27
C ASP A 38 -1.11 19.20 -13.59
N GLY A 39 -1.42 17.94 -13.88
CA GLY A 39 -0.96 17.20 -15.07
C GLY A 39 0.45 16.64 -14.97
N THR A 40 1.19 16.93 -13.89
CA THR A 40 2.53 16.39 -13.68
C THR A 40 2.47 15.02 -13.00
N MET A 41 3.54 14.24 -13.12
CA MET A 41 3.65 12.95 -12.46
C MET A 41 4.10 13.12 -11.01
N VAL A 42 3.64 12.22 -10.13
CA VAL A 42 4.20 12.09 -8.78
C VAL A 42 5.70 11.80 -8.85
N ASN A 43 6.43 12.20 -7.81
CA ASN A 43 7.86 11.94 -7.70
C ASN A 43 8.17 10.44 -7.95
N PRO A 44 9.13 10.11 -8.84
CA PRO A 44 9.46 8.73 -9.18
C PRO A 44 9.87 7.85 -7.99
N LEU A 45 10.56 8.42 -7.00
CA LEU A 45 10.93 7.71 -5.78
C LEU A 45 9.69 7.37 -4.96
N TRP A 46 8.74 8.30 -4.83
CA TRP A 46 7.48 8.03 -4.14
C TRP A 46 6.69 6.95 -4.86
N LYS A 47 6.59 7.02 -6.19
CA LYS A 47 5.98 5.95 -6.99
C LYS A 47 6.63 4.59 -6.72
N HIS A 48 7.96 4.52 -6.72
CA HIS A 48 8.68 3.29 -6.44
C HIS A 48 8.39 2.73 -5.04
N MET A 49 8.45 3.59 -4.02
CA MET A 49 8.13 3.19 -2.63
C MET A 49 6.69 2.71 -2.49
N THR A 50 5.73 3.41 -3.10
CA THR A 50 4.32 3.03 -3.07
C THR A 50 4.08 1.67 -3.72
N VAL A 51 4.72 1.39 -4.86
CA VAL A 51 4.63 0.08 -5.53
C VAL A 51 5.23 -1.01 -4.64
N LYS A 52 6.44 -0.81 -4.11
CA LYS A 52 7.10 -1.79 -3.23
C LYS A 52 6.32 -2.05 -1.94
N TRP A 53 5.73 -1.01 -1.39
CA TRP A 53 4.87 -1.09 -0.22
C TRP A 53 3.62 -1.93 -0.50
N LEU A 54 2.95 -1.69 -1.64
CA LEU A 54 1.76 -2.44 -2.02
C LEU A 54 2.09 -3.92 -2.28
N GLU A 55 3.20 -4.20 -2.96
CA GLU A 55 3.70 -5.57 -3.17
C GLU A 55 3.93 -6.30 -1.83
N ALA A 56 4.59 -5.63 -0.88
CA ALA A 56 4.86 -6.21 0.45
C ALA A 56 3.56 -6.46 1.23
N PHE A 57 2.61 -5.51 1.18
CA PHE A 57 1.31 -5.68 1.83
C PHE A 57 0.52 -6.85 1.23
N GLN A 58 0.47 -6.95 -0.10
CA GLN A 58 -0.20 -8.07 -0.79
C GLN A 58 0.46 -9.42 -0.48
N HIS A 59 1.78 -9.47 -0.39
CA HIS A 59 2.50 -10.67 0.02
C HIS A 59 2.12 -11.10 1.45
N ASN A 60 2.11 -10.17 2.40
CA ASN A 60 1.73 -10.46 3.79
C ASN A 60 0.28 -10.97 3.91
N ILE A 61 -0.65 -10.39 3.15
CA ILE A 61 -2.05 -10.86 3.08
C ILE A 61 -2.12 -12.30 2.57
N LYS A 62 -1.34 -12.61 1.51
CA LYS A 62 -1.35 -13.92 0.90
C LYS A 62 -0.74 -14.98 1.82
N ASP A 63 0.38 -14.66 2.47
CA ASP A 63 1.10 -15.57 3.35
C ASP A 63 0.29 -15.93 4.60
N GLU A 64 -0.49 -14.98 5.13
CA GLU A 64 -1.41 -15.23 6.25
C GLU A 64 -2.70 -15.97 5.82
N GLY A 65 -2.90 -16.17 4.52
CA GLY A 65 -4.10 -16.85 3.99
C GLY A 65 -5.38 -16.05 4.20
N VAL A 66 -5.29 -14.71 4.22
CA VAL A 66 -6.43 -13.81 4.50
C VAL A 66 -7.57 -14.01 3.50
N ALA A 67 -7.27 -14.42 2.28
CA ALA A 67 -8.28 -14.74 1.27
C ALA A 67 -9.24 -15.86 1.72
N GLU A 68 -8.81 -16.76 2.60
CA GLU A 68 -9.64 -17.82 3.19
C GLU A 68 -10.51 -17.33 4.36
N TRP A 69 -10.32 -16.08 4.79
CA TRP A 69 -11.06 -15.47 5.91
C TRP A 69 -12.25 -14.63 5.45
N LEU A 70 -12.26 -14.23 4.18
CA LEU A 70 -13.37 -13.50 3.57
C LEU A 70 -14.39 -14.54 3.06
N PRO A 71 -15.70 -14.31 3.27
CA PRO A 71 -16.74 -15.23 2.81
C PRO A 71 -16.77 -15.39 1.29
#